data_AF-A0A314XU99-F1
#
_entry.id   AF-A0A314XU99-F1
#
_cell.length_a   1.000
_cell.length_b   1.000
_cell.length_c   1.000
_cell.angle_alpha   90.00
_cell.angle_beta   90.00
_cell.angle_gamma   90.00
#
_symmetry.space_group_name_H-M   'P 1'
#
loop_
_entity.id
_entity.type
_entity.pdbx_description
1 polymer ?
#
loop_
_entity_poly.entity_id
_entity_poly.type
_entity_poly.pdbx_seq_one_letter_code
_entity_poly.pdbx_strand_id
1 'polypeptide(L)'
;MEPKLHESIIIIAAFQCMSSFHVIACLLADLKLLNSEIGRLAVSSSMVSGVLSFALLTLATTIRQSSIGRNNFSLPFMGISMFCMFILTVYIMRPIMLWMVAQTHKGKPFKDSYICYVFIMVMSCSLIGEVMGLHFMLGPMILGLAVPEGPPLGSALVEKLDSYISLILLPSYFVFSAARINLSLIKMKTVWVVELLTVSSFCGKLIGTVVPSLYCKMPAVDAFSLGFIMSAQGIIDVITLQHGLFLKNPLVSWLYQHLSQLQS
;
A
#
# COMPACT_ATOMS: atom_id res chain seq x y z
N MET A 1 -17.46 -23.58 -17.35
CA MET A 1 -16.37 -22.94 -16.59
C MET A 1 -16.68 -23.11 -15.11
N GLU A 2 -15.76 -23.62 -14.30
CA GLU A 2 -16.03 -23.94 -12.88
C GLU A 2 -16.35 -22.67 -12.07
N PRO A 3 -17.39 -22.66 -11.22
CA PRO A 3 -17.84 -21.46 -10.50
C PRO A 3 -16.77 -20.86 -9.57
N LYS A 4 -15.86 -21.69 -9.04
CA LYS A 4 -14.71 -21.26 -8.21
C LYS A 4 -13.67 -20.46 -9.00
N LEU A 5 -13.58 -20.66 -10.32
CA LEU A 5 -12.62 -19.97 -11.17
C LEU A 5 -13.08 -18.53 -11.45
N HIS A 6 -14.38 -18.32 -11.70
CA HIS A 6 -14.94 -17.01 -12.00
C HIS A 6 -14.78 -16.02 -10.83
N GLU A 7 -15.08 -16.44 -9.60
CA GLU A 7 -14.86 -15.57 -8.42
C GLU A 7 -13.40 -15.23 -8.21
N SER A 8 -12.49 -16.17 -8.50
CA SER A 8 -11.05 -15.92 -8.33
C SER A 8 -10.54 -14.91 -9.35
N ILE A 9 -11.03 -14.96 -10.60
CA ILE A 9 -10.70 -14.00 -11.65
C ILE A 9 -11.15 -12.59 -11.30
N ILE A 10 -12.37 -12.42 -10.77
CA ILE A 10 -12.89 -11.10 -10.36
C ILE A 10 -12.04 -10.49 -9.25
N ILE A 11 -11.64 -11.30 -8.27
CA ILE A 11 -10.81 -10.83 -7.15
C ILE A 11 -9.42 -10.43 -7.66
N ILE A 12 -8.80 -11.24 -8.52
CA ILE A 12 -7.50 -10.91 -9.14
C ILE A 12 -7.61 -9.62 -9.96
N ALA A 13 -8.67 -9.45 -10.75
CA ALA A 13 -8.92 -8.23 -11.52
C ALA A 13 -9.07 -7.00 -10.61
N ALA A 14 -9.85 -7.11 -9.53
CA ALA A 14 -10.04 -6.02 -8.58
C ALA A 14 -8.72 -5.59 -7.91
N PHE A 15 -7.87 -6.55 -7.56
CA PHE A 15 -6.53 -6.26 -7.04
C PHE A 15 -5.60 -5.64 -8.09
N GLN A 16 -5.66 -6.13 -9.33
CA GLN A 16 -4.84 -5.61 -10.43
C GLN A 16 -5.15 -4.14 -10.75
N CYS A 17 -6.38 -3.70 -10.49
CA CYS A 17 -6.80 -2.31 -10.64
C CYS A 17 -6.25 -1.38 -9.55
N MET A 18 -5.89 -1.91 -8.37
CA MET A 18 -5.28 -1.08 -7.33
C MET A 18 -3.89 -0.63 -7.77
N SER A 19 -3.53 0.59 -7.36
CA SER A 19 -2.25 1.20 -7.69
C SER A 19 -1.61 1.74 -6.42
N SER A 20 -0.38 1.31 -6.17
CA SER A 20 0.37 1.66 -4.97
C SER A 20 1.32 2.82 -5.27
N PHE A 21 1.02 4.03 -4.78
CA PHE A 21 1.90 5.19 -5.01
C PHE A 21 3.33 4.98 -4.48
N HIS A 22 3.49 4.19 -3.41
CA HIS A 22 4.81 3.82 -2.87
C HIS A 22 5.69 3.11 -3.91
N VAL A 23 5.11 2.19 -4.68
CA VAL A 23 5.85 1.45 -5.73
C VAL A 23 6.36 2.42 -6.79
N ILE A 24 5.52 3.36 -7.20
CA ILE A 24 5.87 4.38 -8.18
C ILE A 24 6.96 5.31 -7.65
N ALA A 25 6.88 5.71 -6.38
CA ALA A 25 7.90 6.54 -5.74
C ALA A 25 9.26 5.83 -5.68
N CYS A 26 9.30 4.56 -5.26
CA CYS A 26 10.52 3.76 -5.26
C CYS A 26 11.09 3.57 -6.68
N LEU A 27 10.23 3.24 -7.66
CA LEU A 27 10.65 3.08 -9.05
C LEU A 27 11.30 4.36 -9.61
N LEU A 28 10.72 5.53 -9.32
CA LEU A 28 11.28 6.82 -9.74
C LEU A 28 12.58 7.19 -9.01
N ALA A 29 12.71 6.78 -7.75
CA ALA A 29 13.95 6.94 -7.01
C ALA A 29 15.06 6.09 -7.63
N ASP A 30 14.77 4.83 -7.95
CA ASP A 30 15.70 3.89 -8.59
C ASP A 30 16.11 4.36 -9.99
N LEU A 31 15.16 4.88 -10.76
CA LEU A 31 15.40 5.47 -12.08
C LEU A 31 16.06 6.86 -12.04
N LYS A 32 16.31 7.42 -10.84
CA LYS A 32 16.83 8.79 -10.62
C LYS A 32 16.01 9.89 -11.31
N LEU A 33 14.73 9.64 -11.55
CA LEU A 33 13.78 10.51 -12.26
C LEU A 33 12.80 11.22 -11.31
N LEU A 34 12.92 11.00 -10.00
CA LEU A 34 12.01 11.53 -8.99
C LEU A 34 11.89 13.07 -8.99
N ASN A 35 12.97 13.79 -9.31
CA ASN A 35 12.99 15.24 -9.39
C ASN A 35 12.59 15.81 -10.77
N SER A 36 12.36 14.96 -11.77
CA SER A 36 11.86 15.39 -13.08
C SER A 36 10.42 15.88 -12.98
N GLU A 37 9.99 16.72 -13.93
CA GLU A 37 8.60 17.16 -14.04
C GLU A 37 7.64 15.97 -14.18
N ILE A 38 8.00 14.99 -15.00
CA ILE A 38 7.23 13.74 -15.20
C ILE A 38 7.21 12.94 -13.90
N GLY A 39 8.32 12.93 -13.15
CA GLY A 39 8.44 12.21 -11.89
C GLY A 39 7.54 12.77 -10.80
N ARG A 40 7.57 14.09 -10.62
CA ARG A 40 6.69 14.81 -9.69
C ARG A 40 5.21 14.64 -10.06
N LEU A 41 4.89 14.70 -11.36
CA LEU A 41 3.53 14.48 -11.86
C LEU A 41 3.05 13.05 -11.60
N ALA A 42 3.90 12.05 -11.83
CA ALA A 42 3.62 10.65 -11.53
C ALA A 42 3.32 10.42 -10.04
N VAL A 43 4.19 10.88 -9.13
CA VAL A 43 4.00 10.70 -7.69
C VAL A 43 2.70 11.36 -7.23
N SER A 44 2.47 12.62 -7.58
CA SER A 44 1.24 13.34 -7.20
C SER A 44 -0.03 12.69 -7.77
N SER A 45 -0.04 12.32 -9.06
CA SER A 45 -1.16 11.63 -9.69
C SER A 45 -1.45 10.29 -9.01
N SER A 46 -0.41 9.52 -8.67
CA SER A 46 -0.57 8.24 -7.99
C SER A 46 -1.14 8.39 -6.58
N MET A 47 -0.74 9.41 -5.82
CA MET A 47 -1.32 9.71 -4.51
C MET A 47 -2.80 10.05 -4.62
N VAL A 48 -3.19 10.90 -5.58
CA VAL A 48 -4.61 11.24 -5.81
C VAL A 48 -5.41 10.00 -6.19
N SER A 49 -4.89 9.16 -7.09
CA SER A 49 -5.56 7.91 -7.50
C SER A 49 -5.72 6.92 -6.33
N GLY A 50 -4.73 6.85 -5.42
CA GLY A 50 -4.80 6.03 -4.22
C GLY A 50 -5.85 6.51 -3.23
N VAL A 51 -5.89 7.82 -2.95
CA VAL A 51 -6.91 8.43 -2.07
C VAL A 51 -8.31 8.24 -2.64
N LEU A 52 -8.49 8.42 -3.95
CA LEU A 52 -9.78 8.21 -4.61
C LEU A 52 -10.20 6.75 -4.58
N SER A 53 -9.28 5.81 -4.84
CA SER A 53 -9.55 4.37 -4.77
C SER A 53 -9.97 3.94 -3.36
N PHE A 54 -9.29 4.47 -2.35
CA PHE A 54 -9.64 4.22 -0.96
C PHE A 54 -11.03 4.79 -0.62
N ALA A 55 -11.32 6.03 -1.03
CA ALA A 55 -12.63 6.65 -0.82
C ALA A 55 -13.77 5.86 -1.49
N LEU A 56 -13.56 5.38 -2.72
CA LEU A 56 -14.52 4.53 -3.43
C LEU A 56 -14.70 3.17 -2.74
N LEU A 57 -13.62 2.58 -2.22
CA LEU A 57 -13.69 1.34 -1.44
C LEU A 57 -14.54 1.55 -0.19
N THR A 58 -14.31 2.62 0.57
CA THR A 58 -15.09 2.96 1.77
C THR A 58 -16.56 3.21 1.44
N LEU A 59 -16.85 3.89 0.33
CA LEU A 59 -18.23 4.08 -0.13
C LEU A 59 -18.88 2.73 -0.49
N ALA A 60 -18.17 1.87 -1.22
CA ALA A 60 -18.66 0.57 -1.63
C ALA A 60 -18.92 -0.36 -0.43
N THR A 61 -18.02 -0.40 0.56
CA THR A 61 -18.23 -1.20 1.79
C THR A 61 -19.42 -0.68 2.58
N THR A 62 -19.59 0.64 2.66
CA THR A 62 -20.75 1.25 3.31
C THR A 62 -22.05 0.85 2.62
N ILE A 63 -22.15 0.96 1.30
CA ILE A 63 -23.36 0.62 0.55
C ILE A 63 -23.72 -0.86 0.77
N ARG A 64 -22.72 -1.75 0.76
CA ARG A 64 -22.92 -3.18 1.06
C ARG A 64 -23.41 -3.42 2.48
N GLN A 65 -22.89 -2.68 3.45
CA GLN A 65 -23.29 -2.81 4.86
C GLN A 65 -24.70 -2.27 5.11
N SER A 66 -25.08 -1.17 4.43
CA SER A 66 -26.43 -0.61 4.46
C SER A 66 -27.49 -1.58 3.91
N SER A 67 -27.13 -2.41 2.94
CA SER A 67 -28.03 -3.43 2.36
C SER A 67 -28.29 -4.63 3.30
N ILE A 68 -27.46 -4.85 4.32
CA ILE A 68 -27.50 -6.05 5.19
C ILE A 68 -28.05 -5.76 6.60
N GLY A 69 -28.04 -4.50 7.05
CA GLY A 69 -28.55 -4.16 8.38
C GLY A 69 -28.74 -2.67 8.62
N ARG A 70 -29.91 -2.33 9.16
CA ARG A 70 -30.41 -0.99 9.52
C ARG A 70 -29.48 -0.26 10.50
N ASN A 71 -28.51 0.53 10.03
CA ASN A 71 -28.04 1.69 10.79
C ASN A 71 -27.33 2.74 9.90
N ASN A 72 -27.93 3.92 9.76
CA ASN A 72 -27.42 5.05 8.97
C ASN A 72 -26.17 5.75 9.59
N PHE A 73 -25.64 5.24 10.70
CA PHE A 73 -24.52 5.83 11.46
C PHE A 73 -23.12 5.33 11.06
N SER A 74 -23.01 4.38 10.12
CA SER A 74 -21.73 3.75 9.77
C SER A 74 -20.77 4.66 8.96
N LEU A 75 -21.28 5.51 8.06
CA LEU A 75 -20.48 6.47 7.27
C LEU A 75 -19.69 7.47 8.11
N PRO A 76 -20.31 8.23 9.03
CA PRO A 76 -19.58 9.21 9.82
C PRO A 76 -18.60 8.53 10.77
N PHE A 77 -18.92 7.36 11.32
CA PHE A 77 -18.04 6.65 12.24
C PHE A 77 -16.70 6.22 11.58
N MET A 78 -16.76 5.75 10.32
CA MET A 78 -15.56 5.36 9.57
C MET A 78 -14.70 6.58 9.17
N GLY A 79 -15.35 7.68 8.74
CA GLY A 79 -14.66 8.94 8.43
C GLY A 79 -14.01 9.57 9.67
N ILE A 80 -14.68 9.50 10.82
CA ILE A 80 -14.14 9.93 12.12
C ILE A 80 -12.97 9.04 12.53
N SER A 81 -13.04 7.72 12.30
CA SER A 81 -11.92 6.79 12.57
C SER A 81 -10.67 7.14 11.74
N MET A 82 -10.83 7.40 10.43
CA MET A 82 -9.74 7.87 9.56
C MET A 82 -9.14 9.19 10.05
N PHE A 83 -9.98 10.16 10.37
CA PHE A 83 -9.56 11.47 10.83
C PHE A 83 -8.88 11.40 12.21
N CYS A 84 -9.40 10.57 13.11
CA CYS A 84 -8.83 10.28 14.42
C CYS A 84 -7.45 9.62 14.29
N MET A 85 -7.29 8.65 13.39
CA MET A 85 -6.01 8.01 13.10
C MET A 85 -4.97 8.98 12.53
N PHE A 86 -5.39 9.85 11.61
CA PHE A 86 -4.52 10.90 11.08
C PHE A 86 -4.07 11.86 12.19
N ILE A 87 -5.01 12.32 13.04
CA ILE A 87 -4.71 13.18 14.19
C ILE A 87 -3.78 12.46 15.18
N LEU A 88 -4.09 11.24 15.59
CA LEU A 88 -3.25 10.46 16.52
C LEU A 88 -1.83 10.30 15.99
N THR A 89 -1.68 9.97 14.71
CA THR A 89 -0.35 9.78 14.12
C THR A 89 0.42 11.10 14.06
N VAL A 90 -0.22 12.19 13.67
CA VAL A 90 0.42 13.51 13.56
C VAL A 90 0.69 14.15 14.93
N TYR A 91 -0.19 13.98 15.92
CA TYR A 91 -0.06 14.62 17.24
C TYR A 91 0.65 13.77 18.29
N ILE A 92 0.68 12.45 18.19
CA ILE A 92 1.36 11.59 19.17
C ILE A 92 2.70 11.12 18.62
N MET A 93 2.74 10.55 17.41
CA MET A 93 3.97 9.94 16.90
C MET A 93 5.00 11.00 16.47
N ARG A 94 4.56 12.11 15.89
CA ARG A 94 5.46 13.20 15.47
C ARG A 94 6.27 13.81 16.63
N PRO A 95 5.67 14.22 17.78
CA PRO A 95 6.45 14.72 18.90
C PRO A 95 7.29 13.64 19.56
N ILE A 96 6.88 12.37 19.57
CA ILE A 96 7.72 11.26 20.07
C ILE A 96 8.98 11.12 19.22
N MET A 97 8.87 11.20 17.89
CA MET A 97 10.03 11.15 16.99
C MET A 97 10.95 12.36 17.18
N LEU A 98 10.39 13.57 17.31
CA LEU A 98 11.14 14.79 17.58
C LEU A 98 11.82 14.76 18.97
N TRP A 99 11.14 14.22 19.97
CA TRP A 99 11.66 14.06 21.33
C TRP A 99 12.80 13.04 21.38
N MET A 100 12.64 11.87 20.75
CA MET A 100 13.70 10.86 20.63
C MET A 100 14.97 11.42 19.99
N VAL A 101 14.83 12.38 19.07
CA VAL A 101 15.97 12.98 18.37
C VAL A 101 16.54 14.18 19.11
N ALA A 102 15.71 14.94 19.83
CA ALA A 102 16.18 15.92 20.80
C ALA A 102 16.99 15.28 21.94
N GLN A 103 16.61 14.06 22.36
CA GLN A 103 17.40 13.25 23.32
C GLN A 103 18.72 12.75 22.72
N THR A 104 18.82 12.65 21.39
CA THR A 104 20.03 12.21 20.69
C THR A 104 20.97 13.42 20.53
N HIS A 105 21.74 13.70 21.59
CA HIS A 105 22.73 14.77 21.63
C HIS A 105 23.72 14.69 20.45
N LYS A 106 24.02 15.86 19.86
CA LYS A 106 24.96 16.06 18.74
C LYS A 106 26.28 15.29 18.96
N GLY A 107 26.54 14.27 18.13
CA GLY A 107 27.90 13.75 17.92
C GLY A 107 28.25 12.34 18.39
N LYS A 108 27.29 11.51 18.86
CA LYS A 108 27.55 10.08 19.11
C LYS A 108 27.02 9.21 17.96
N PRO A 109 27.71 8.11 17.59
CA PRO A 109 27.23 7.21 16.54
C PRO A 109 25.82 6.71 16.91
N PHE A 110 24.92 6.71 15.92
CA PHE A 110 23.56 6.19 16.05
C PHE A 110 23.61 4.79 16.67
N LYS A 111 23.09 4.64 17.89
CA LYS A 111 22.99 3.33 18.55
C LYS A 111 21.91 2.50 17.86
N ASP A 112 22.16 1.21 17.68
CA ASP A 112 21.21 0.23 17.12
C ASP A 112 19.83 0.23 17.82
N SER A 113 19.78 0.67 19.08
CA SER A 113 18.54 0.86 19.83
C SER A 113 17.54 1.80 19.16
N TYR A 114 17.98 2.78 18.37
CA TYR A 114 17.09 3.72 17.68
C TYR A 114 16.24 3.04 16.59
N ILE A 115 16.85 2.08 15.87
CA ILE A 115 16.17 1.28 14.84
C ILE A 115 15.08 0.42 15.48
N CYS A 116 15.36 -0.17 16.65
CA CYS A 116 14.37 -0.92 17.42
C CYS A 116 13.16 -0.04 17.78
N TYR A 117 13.37 1.20 18.23
CA TYR A 117 12.27 2.13 18.51
C TYR A 117 11.47 2.49 17.27
N VAL A 118 12.12 2.68 16.11
CA VAL A 118 11.43 2.96 14.85
C VAL A 118 10.57 1.77 14.42
N PHE A 119 11.09 0.54 14.51
CA PHE A 119 10.31 -0.66 14.21
C PHE A 119 9.11 -0.81 15.15
N ILE A 120 9.29 -0.57 16.44
CA ILE A 120 8.17 -0.58 17.41
C ILE A 120 7.13 0.47 17.03
N MET A 121 7.53 1.70 16.69
CA MET A 121 6.59 2.74 16.26
C MET A 121 5.83 2.35 14.99
N VAL A 122 6.51 1.79 13.98
CA VAL A 122 5.91 1.31 12.74
C VAL A 122 4.91 0.19 13.03
N MET A 123 5.29 -0.80 13.85
CA MET A 123 4.41 -1.91 14.23
C MET A 123 3.20 -1.43 15.04
N SER A 124 3.38 -0.54 16.01
CA SER A 124 2.28 0.05 16.76
C SER A 124 1.33 0.83 15.86
N CYS A 125 1.85 1.61 14.91
CA CYS A 125 1.02 2.38 13.98
C CYS A 125 0.21 1.46 13.05
N SER A 126 0.83 0.39 12.55
CA SER A 126 0.13 -0.65 11.78
C SER A 126 -0.98 -1.32 12.59
N LEU A 127 -0.69 -1.68 13.86
CA LEU A 127 -1.65 -2.35 14.74
C LEU A 127 -2.85 -1.46 15.07
N ILE A 128 -2.60 -0.20 15.44
CA ILE A 128 -3.67 0.77 15.72
C ILE A 128 -4.52 0.98 14.45
N GLY A 129 -3.90 1.04 13.27
CA GLY A 129 -4.63 1.15 12.00
C GLY A 129 -5.56 -0.04 11.74
N GLU A 130 -5.09 -1.25 11.98
CA GLU A 130 -5.89 -2.46 11.82
C GLU A 130 -7.05 -2.53 12.83
N VAL A 131 -6.80 -2.18 14.10
CA VAL A 131 -7.85 -2.11 15.14
C VAL A 131 -8.93 -1.07 14.80
N MET A 132 -8.56 0.01 14.13
CA MET A 132 -9.48 1.06 13.69
C MET A 132 -10.25 0.71 12.40
N GLY A 133 -10.02 -0.49 11.84
CA GLY A 133 -10.68 -0.96 10.62
C GLY A 133 -10.07 -0.40 9.32
N LEU A 134 -8.84 0.10 9.37
CA LEU A 134 -8.11 0.63 8.23
C LEU A 134 -7.15 -0.40 7.66
N HIS A 135 -6.78 -0.24 6.39
CA HIS A 135 -5.76 -1.09 5.79
C HIS A 135 -4.43 -0.91 6.52
N PHE A 136 -3.79 -2.01 6.92
CA PHE A 136 -2.58 -2.02 7.76
C PHE A 136 -1.42 -1.17 7.21
N MET A 137 -1.33 -1.00 5.88
CA MET A 137 -0.34 -0.15 5.22
C MET A 137 -0.52 1.36 5.48
N LEU A 138 -1.74 1.83 5.77
CA LEU A 138 -2.02 3.27 5.90
C LEU A 138 -1.37 3.89 7.14
N GLY A 139 -1.27 3.15 8.25
CA GLY A 139 -0.63 3.66 9.47
C GLY A 139 0.84 4.03 9.25
N PRO A 140 1.70 3.06 8.89
CA PRO A 140 3.12 3.30 8.59
C PRO A 140 3.35 4.37 7.53
N MET A 141 2.46 4.46 6.54
CA MET A 141 2.48 5.49 5.51
C MET A 141 2.29 6.90 6.10
N ILE A 142 1.26 7.11 6.92
CA ILE A 142 1.01 8.41 7.56
C ILE A 142 2.17 8.74 8.52
N LEU A 143 2.70 7.74 9.23
CA LEU A 143 3.87 7.90 10.07
C LEU A 143 5.08 8.39 9.25
N GLY A 144 5.33 7.79 8.08
CA GLY A 144 6.39 8.21 7.16
C GLY A 144 6.22 9.64 6.65
N LEU A 145 5.00 10.05 6.29
CA LEU A 145 4.69 11.42 5.89
C LEU A 145 4.83 12.45 7.03
N ALA A 146 4.65 12.01 8.28
CA ALA A 146 4.79 12.87 9.45
C ALA A 146 6.26 13.10 9.85
N VAL A 147 7.19 12.27 9.36
CA VAL A 147 8.64 12.43 9.60
C VAL A 147 9.09 13.76 8.98
N PRO A 148 9.72 14.67 9.75
CA PRO A 148 10.19 15.94 9.22
C PRO A 148 11.31 15.72 8.19
N GLU A 149 11.18 16.38 7.04
CA GLU A 149 12.23 16.41 6.02
C GLU A 149 13.41 17.27 6.49
N GLY A 150 14.60 16.67 6.61
CA GLY A 150 15.83 17.42 6.86
C GLY A 150 16.94 16.66 7.60
N PRO A 151 18.21 17.06 7.42
CA PRO A 151 19.32 16.61 8.26
C PRO A 151 19.15 17.14 9.71
N PRO A 152 19.60 16.40 10.75
CA PRO A 152 20.28 15.10 10.74
C PRO A 152 19.34 13.88 10.88
N LEU A 153 18.04 14.09 10.97
CA LEU A 153 17.07 13.09 11.43
C LEU A 153 16.56 12.21 10.29
N GLY A 154 15.98 12.84 9.27
CA GLY A 154 15.35 12.12 8.15
C GLY A 154 16.37 11.37 7.31
N SER A 155 17.49 12.01 6.97
CA SER A 155 18.53 11.41 6.14
C SER A 155 19.20 10.20 6.82
N ALA A 156 19.53 10.31 8.11
CA ALA A 156 20.13 9.20 8.85
C ALA A 156 19.14 8.06 9.09
N LEU A 157 17.87 8.38 9.33
CA LEU A 157 16.83 7.37 9.48
C LEU A 157 16.61 6.60 8.17
N VAL A 158 16.52 7.30 7.05
CA VAL A 158 16.35 6.68 5.72
C VAL A 158 17.54 5.80 5.38
N GLU A 159 18.78 6.28 5.55
CA GLU A 159 19.99 5.50 5.25
C GLU A 159 20.08 4.21 6.08
N LYS A 160 19.75 4.31 7.38
CA LYS A 160 19.73 3.14 8.26
C LYS A 160 18.60 2.19 7.88
N LEU A 161 17.37 2.67 7.76
CA LEU A 161 16.22 1.83 7.40
C LEU A 161 16.44 1.14 6.05
N ASP A 162 16.92 1.85 5.04
CA ASP A 162 17.20 1.30 3.71
C ASP A 162 18.23 0.17 3.78
N SER A 163 19.30 0.35 4.56
CA SER A 163 20.31 -0.70 4.79
C SER A 163 19.69 -1.96 5.42
N TYR A 164 18.84 -1.82 6.45
CA TYR A 164 18.20 -2.97 7.11
C TYR A 164 17.14 -3.64 6.22
N ILE A 165 16.35 -2.85 5.50
CA ILE A 165 15.31 -3.35 4.60
C ILE A 165 15.97 -4.14 3.48
N SER A 166 16.97 -3.58 2.81
CA SER A 166 17.64 -4.20 1.67
C SER A 166 18.47 -5.42 2.05
N LEU A 167 19.11 -5.44 3.24
CA LEU A 167 19.97 -6.54 3.66
C LEU A 167 19.20 -7.73 4.28
N ILE A 168 18.13 -7.47 5.04
CA ILE A 168 17.46 -8.51 5.84
C ILE A 168 16.01 -8.71 5.42
N LEU A 169 15.20 -7.65 5.37
CA LEU A 169 13.74 -7.78 5.18
C LEU A 169 13.38 -8.18 3.75
N LEU A 170 14.01 -7.56 2.76
CA LEU A 170 13.73 -7.80 1.35
C LEU A 170 14.09 -9.24 0.93
N PRO A 171 15.29 -9.78 1.26
CA PRO A 171 15.61 -11.18 0.95
C PRO A 171 14.73 -12.17 1.72
N SER A 172 14.47 -11.91 3.01
CA SER A 172 13.58 -12.76 3.82
C SER A 172 12.17 -12.85 3.24
N TYR A 173 11.63 -11.71 2.78
CA TYR A 173 10.34 -11.66 2.11
C TYR A 173 10.35 -12.48 0.81
N PHE A 174 11.39 -12.35 -0.02
CA PHE A 174 11.50 -13.14 -1.25
C PHE A 174 11.55 -14.64 -0.98
N VAL A 175 12.28 -15.07 0.05
CA VAL A 175 12.33 -16.49 0.44
C VAL A 175 10.94 -16.97 0.90
N PHE A 176 10.27 -16.21 1.76
CA PHE A 176 8.93 -16.58 2.23
C PHE A 176 7.89 -16.61 1.10
N SER A 177 7.92 -15.61 0.22
CA SER A 177 7.01 -15.52 -0.92
C SER A 177 7.27 -16.66 -1.91
N ALA A 178 8.53 -16.91 -2.28
CA ALA A 178 8.92 -18.00 -3.17
C ALA A 178 8.55 -19.38 -2.60
N ALA A 179 8.72 -19.60 -1.29
CA ALA A 179 8.35 -20.86 -0.64
C ALA A 179 6.85 -21.19 -0.69
N ARG A 180 5.98 -20.18 -0.89
CA ARG A 180 4.53 -20.38 -1.04
C ARG A 180 4.13 -20.73 -2.48
N ILE A 181 5.01 -20.52 -3.46
CA ILE A 181 4.72 -20.77 -4.87
C ILE A 181 4.92 -22.26 -5.17
N ASN A 182 3.82 -22.98 -5.40
CA ASN A 182 3.88 -24.37 -5.82
C ASN A 182 3.75 -24.47 -7.36
N LEU A 183 4.88 -24.61 -8.04
CA LEU A 183 4.95 -24.73 -9.51
C LEU A 183 4.20 -25.95 -10.05
N SER A 184 4.03 -27.00 -9.23
CA SER A 184 3.38 -28.26 -9.65
C SER A 184 1.88 -28.12 -9.90
N LEU A 185 1.25 -27.06 -9.38
CA LEU A 185 -0.18 -26.79 -9.56
C LEU A 185 -0.48 -25.91 -10.78
N ILE A 186 0.56 -25.50 -11.52
CA ILE A 186 0.42 -24.59 -12.66
C ILE A 186 -0.10 -25.35 -13.87
N LYS A 187 -1.36 -25.09 -14.25
CA LYS A 187 -1.96 -25.56 -15.50
C LYS A 187 -1.80 -24.49 -16.59
N MET A 188 -1.38 -24.88 -17.80
CA MET A 188 -1.21 -23.97 -18.94
C MET A 188 -2.45 -23.11 -19.21
N LYS A 189 -3.65 -23.69 -19.07
CA LYS A 189 -4.92 -22.95 -19.25
C LYS A 189 -5.10 -21.79 -18.26
N THR A 190 -4.67 -21.97 -17.00
CA THR A 190 -4.77 -20.92 -15.97
C THR A 190 -3.77 -19.81 -16.23
N VAL A 191 -2.54 -20.16 -16.66
CA VAL A 191 -1.50 -19.18 -17.02
C VAL A 191 -1.98 -18.27 -18.14
N TRP A 192 -2.51 -18.83 -19.22
CA TRP A 192 -3.04 -18.05 -20.34
C TRP A 192 -4.15 -17.07 -19.93
N VAL A 193 -5.05 -17.49 -19.03
CA VAL A 193 -6.14 -16.62 -18.55
C VAL A 193 -5.60 -15.48 -17.69
N VAL A 194 -4.64 -15.77 -16.80
CA VAL A 194 -4.02 -14.75 -15.95
C VAL A 194 -3.19 -13.77 -16.79
N GLU A 195 -2.43 -14.27 -17.77
CA GLU A 195 -1.63 -13.44 -18.68
C GLU A 195 -2.52 -12.47 -19.47
N LEU A 196 -3.60 -12.97 -20.07
CA LEU A 196 -4.54 -12.13 -20.82
C LEU A 196 -5.17 -11.07 -19.91
N LEU A 197 -5.52 -11.44 -18.68
CA LEU A 197 -6.04 -10.51 -17.69
C LEU A 197 -5.02 -9.43 -17.33
N THR A 198 -3.77 -9.80 -17.04
CA THR A 198 -2.67 -8.87 -16.75
C THR A 198 -2.43 -7.90 -17.90
N VAL A 199 -2.37 -8.40 -19.14
CA VAL A 199 -2.21 -7.55 -20.34
C VAL A 199 -3.40 -6.60 -20.51
N SER A 200 -4.63 -7.08 -20.28
CA SER A 200 -5.82 -6.24 -20.36
C SER A 200 -5.83 -5.13 -19.31
N SER A 201 -5.46 -5.43 -18.07
CA SER A 201 -5.36 -4.43 -16.99
C SER A 201 -4.23 -3.44 -17.24
N PHE A 202 -3.10 -3.90 -17.77
CA PHE A 202 -1.99 -3.03 -18.17
C PHE A 202 -2.43 -2.06 -19.27
N CYS A 203 -3.09 -2.55 -20.32
CA CYS A 203 -3.65 -1.69 -21.37
C CYS A 203 -4.67 -0.71 -20.80
N GLY A 204 -5.53 -1.13 -19.87
CA GLY A 204 -6.48 -0.26 -19.19
C GLY A 204 -5.82 0.88 -18.42
N LYS A 205 -4.77 0.58 -17.63
CA LYS A 205 -3.99 1.60 -16.89
C LYS A 205 -3.24 2.54 -17.83
N LEU A 206 -2.65 2.01 -18.90
CA LEU A 206 -1.98 2.81 -19.92
C LEU A 206 -2.95 3.78 -20.59
N ILE A 207 -4.07 3.28 -21.13
CA ILE A 207 -5.06 4.13 -21.81
C ILE A 207 -5.65 5.15 -20.83
N GLY A 208 -5.96 4.71 -19.59
CA GLY A 208 -6.50 5.57 -18.54
C GLY A 208 -5.56 6.69 -18.07
N THR A 209 -4.26 6.61 -18.38
CA THR A 209 -3.26 7.64 -18.03
C THR A 209 -2.80 8.44 -19.24
N VAL A 210 -2.65 7.80 -20.40
CA VAL A 210 -2.24 8.43 -21.67
C VAL A 210 -3.35 9.31 -22.25
N VAL A 211 -4.62 8.88 -22.21
CA VAL A 211 -5.72 9.66 -22.79
C VAL A 211 -5.92 11.01 -22.07
N PRO A 212 -5.98 11.05 -20.71
CA PRO A 212 -6.09 12.32 -20.01
C PRO A 212 -4.85 13.22 -20.16
N SER A 213 -3.65 12.64 -20.20
CA SER A 213 -2.41 13.42 -20.37
C SER A 213 -2.30 14.04 -21.76
N LEU A 214 -2.73 13.35 -22.81
CA LEU A 214 -2.87 13.91 -24.16
C LEU A 214 -3.91 15.04 -24.20
N TYR A 215 -5.03 14.88 -23.50
CA TYR A 215 -6.06 15.94 -23.39
C TYR A 215 -5.54 17.18 -22.66
N CYS A 216 -4.65 16.99 -21.68
CA CYS A 216 -3.93 18.06 -20.99
C CYS A 216 -2.80 18.71 -21.82
N LYS A 217 -2.70 18.42 -23.13
CA LYS A 217 -1.70 18.96 -24.07
C LYS A 217 -0.24 18.60 -23.73
N MET A 218 -0.03 17.47 -23.06
CA MET A 218 1.31 16.92 -22.83
C MET A 218 1.86 16.29 -24.12
N PRO A 219 3.16 16.41 -24.45
CA PRO A 219 3.73 15.74 -25.63
C PRO A 219 3.54 14.22 -25.51
N ALA A 220 3.26 13.57 -26.64
CA ALA A 220 2.90 12.15 -26.67
C ALA A 220 3.97 11.26 -26.03
N VAL A 221 5.26 11.60 -26.21
CA VAL A 221 6.39 10.86 -25.61
C VAL A 221 6.28 10.86 -24.08
N ASP A 222 6.06 12.03 -23.46
CA ASP A 222 5.96 12.13 -22.01
C ASP A 222 4.67 11.50 -21.48
N ALA A 223 3.57 11.56 -22.25
CA ALA A 223 2.32 10.89 -21.93
C ALA A 223 2.49 9.36 -21.88
N PHE A 224 3.18 8.76 -22.87
CA PHE A 224 3.50 7.34 -22.87
C PHE A 224 4.47 6.97 -21.74
N SER A 225 5.52 7.77 -21.50
CA SER A 225 6.44 7.55 -20.37
C SER A 225 5.71 7.57 -19.03
N LEU A 226 4.82 8.54 -18.82
CA LEU A 226 3.97 8.62 -17.64
C LEU A 226 3.06 7.39 -17.51
N GLY A 227 2.46 6.94 -18.62
CA GLY A 227 1.62 5.75 -18.62
C GLY A 227 2.38 4.50 -18.22
N PHE A 228 3.59 4.30 -18.73
CA PHE A 228 4.43 3.16 -18.35
C PHE A 228 4.81 3.22 -16.86
N ILE A 229 5.16 4.40 -16.36
CA ILE A 229 5.46 4.60 -14.93
C ILE A 229 4.26 4.26 -14.05
N MET A 230 3.05 4.73 -14.43
CA MET A 230 1.80 4.46 -13.68
C MET A 230 1.36 3.00 -13.75
N SER A 231 1.79 2.26 -14.76
CA SER A 231 1.42 0.86 -14.94
C SER A 231 2.36 -0.11 -14.22
N ALA A 232 3.44 0.39 -13.63
CA ALA A 232 4.38 -0.43 -12.88
C ALA A 232 3.71 -1.03 -11.62
N GLN A 233 3.84 -2.34 -11.47
CA GLN A 233 3.43 -3.06 -10.28
C GLN A 233 4.66 -3.54 -9.54
N GLY A 234 4.56 -3.56 -8.21
CA GLY A 234 5.69 -3.84 -7.35
C GLY A 234 5.38 -4.86 -6.27
N ILE A 235 6.33 -4.97 -5.35
CA ILE A 235 6.26 -5.96 -4.26
C ILE A 235 5.05 -5.76 -3.35
N ILE A 236 4.61 -4.50 -3.15
CA ILE A 236 3.44 -4.17 -2.32
C ILE A 236 2.15 -4.73 -2.92
N ASP A 237 2.03 -4.76 -4.24
CA ASP A 237 0.85 -5.31 -4.91
C ASP A 237 0.80 -6.84 -4.74
N VAL A 238 1.97 -7.50 -4.80
CA VAL A 238 2.11 -8.94 -4.54
C VAL A 238 1.75 -9.28 -3.09
N ILE A 239 2.22 -8.49 -2.12
CA ILE A 239 1.88 -8.65 -0.70
C ILE A 239 0.37 -8.54 -0.49
N THR A 240 -0.24 -7.52 -1.08
CA THR A 240 -1.69 -7.28 -0.97
C THR A 240 -2.48 -8.45 -1.56
N LEU A 241 -2.07 -8.96 -2.72
CA LEU A 241 -2.68 -10.13 -3.35
C LEU A 241 -2.52 -11.40 -2.50
N GLN A 242 -1.34 -11.62 -1.93
CA GLN A 242 -1.07 -12.77 -1.05
C GLN A 242 -1.92 -12.71 0.22
N HIS A 243 -2.09 -11.52 0.80
CA HIS A 243 -2.96 -11.31 1.95
C HIS A 243 -4.44 -11.51 1.59
N GLY A 244 -4.89 -11.01 0.44
CA GLY A 244 -6.25 -11.23 -0.07
C GLY A 244 -6.57 -12.71 -0.30
N LEU A 245 -5.62 -13.47 -0.86
CA LEU A 245 -5.74 -14.93 -1.00
C LEU A 245 -5.79 -15.64 0.36
N PHE A 246 -5.02 -15.18 1.34
CA PHE A 246 -5.03 -15.74 2.68
C PHE A 246 -6.39 -15.57 3.36
N LEU A 247 -7.01 -14.40 3.26
CA LEU A 247 -8.36 -14.14 3.81
C LEU A 247 -9.45 -14.95 3.10
N LYS A 248 -9.26 -15.30 1.82
CA LYS A 248 -10.18 -16.17 1.08
C LYS A 248 -10.15 -17.62 1.58
N ASN A 249 -9.13 -18.04 2.32
CA ASN A 249 -9.11 -19.40 2.86
C ASN A 249 -10.24 -19.59 3.88
N PRO A 250 -11.08 -20.63 3.74
CA PRO A 250 -12.27 -20.82 4.56
C PRO A 250 -11.96 -21.00 6.05
N LEU A 251 -10.75 -21.48 6.40
CA LEU A 251 -10.29 -21.58 7.78
C LEU A 251 -10.01 -20.22 8.42
N VAL A 252 -9.49 -19.27 7.63
CA VAL A 252 -9.16 -17.92 8.10
C VAL A 252 -10.41 -17.08 8.22
N SER A 253 -11.34 -17.17 7.26
CA SER A 253 -12.64 -16.51 7.36
C SER A 253 -13.43 -16.99 8.59
N TRP A 254 -13.33 -18.28 8.93
CA TRP A 254 -13.96 -18.85 10.12
C TRP A 254 -13.34 -18.31 11.42
N LEU A 255 -12.00 -18.25 11.49
CA LEU A 255 -11.26 -17.66 12.63
C LEU A 255 -11.58 -16.16 12.79
N TYR A 256 -11.66 -15.42 11.69
CA TYR A 256 -11.98 -13.99 11.71
C TYR A 256 -13.41 -13.73 12.18
N GLN A 257 -14.38 -14.54 11.74
CA GLN A 257 -15.75 -14.50 12.26
C GLN A 257 -15.80 -14.82 13.76
N HIS A 258 -15.03 -15.81 14.22
CA HIS A 258 -14.99 -16.17 15.63
C HIS A 258 -14.34 -15.08 16.50
N LEU A 259 -13.27 -14.43 16.03
CA LEU A 259 -12.63 -13.30 16.71
C LEU A 259 -13.52 -12.04 16.72
N SER A 260 -14.23 -11.77 15.62
CA SER A 260 -15.18 -10.65 15.56
C SER A 260 -16.37 -10.83 16.52
N GLN A 261 -16.79 -12.07 16.80
CA GLN A 261 -17.80 -12.38 17.81
C GLN A 261 -17.28 -12.27 19.25
N LEU A 262 -15.97 -12.36 19.46
CA LEU A 262 -15.34 -12.14 20.78
C LEU A 262 -15.10 -10.66 21.08
N GLN A 263 -15.16 -9.78 20.07
CA GLN A 263 -15.00 -8.32 20.20
C GLN A 263 -16.33 -7.55 20.23
N SER A 264 -17.48 -8.23 20.10
CA SER A 264 -18.83 -7.68 20.27
C SER A 264 -19.44 -8.09 21.60
#